data_AF-A0A397G5T2-F1
#
_entry.id   AF-A0A397G5T2-F1
#
_cell.length_a   1.000
_cell.length_b   1.000
_cell.length_c   1.000
_cell.angle_alpha   90.00
_cell.angle_beta   90.00
_cell.angle_gamma   90.00
#
_symmetry.space_group_name_H-M   'P 1'
#
loop_
_entity.id
_entity.type
_entity.pdbx_description
1 polymer ?
#
loop_
_entity_poly.entity_id
_entity_poly.type
_entity_poly.pdbx_seq_one_letter_code
_entity_poly.pdbx_strand_id
1 'polypeptide(L)'
;MGCGWCAFDENDIEFNFSGKVENFTLSTRAELMAILTAVYATPKRSRLCIFTDSQAAIDAIANAAANPRKAHRKLKNWTIVKAIEEIANVQNLTLRLKKVKAHSGVIHNETADKLAREGCFKPVCFPDLQSLTSVNAVSCWNTETIEEPLRHFTKKLGKAKHSIKWRLLNRNISTISAFKSKQIQWESS
;
A
#
# COMPACT_ATOMS: atom_id res chain seq x y z
N MET A 1 -6.54 3.46 -6.18
CA MET A 1 -6.92 2.04 -6.32
C MET A 1 -7.90 1.72 -5.22
N GLY A 2 -8.71 0.67 -5.35
CA GLY A 2 -9.53 0.20 -4.24
C GLY A 2 -8.95 -1.06 -3.63
N CYS A 3 -9.45 -1.39 -2.45
CA CYS A 3 -9.23 -2.65 -1.77
C CYS A 3 -10.60 -3.25 -1.43
N GLY A 4 -10.68 -4.56 -1.33
CA GLY A 4 -11.91 -5.25 -1.00
C GLY A 4 -11.66 -6.70 -0.61
N TRP A 5 -12.58 -7.25 0.18
CA TRP A 5 -12.56 -8.63 0.60
C TRP A 5 -13.99 -9.12 0.85
N CYS A 6 -14.21 -10.42 0.64
CA CYS A 6 -15.38 -11.14 1.09
C CYS A 6 -14.96 -12.18 2.12
N ALA A 7 -15.74 -12.36 3.17
CA ALA A 7 -15.48 -13.31 4.25
C ALA A 7 -16.77 -14.05 4.62
N PHE A 8 -16.59 -15.24 5.19
CA PHE A 8 -17.66 -16.09 5.69
C PHE A 8 -17.35 -16.45 7.13
N ASP A 9 -18.36 -16.44 7.99
CA ASP A 9 -18.25 -16.96 9.34
C ASP A 9 -18.51 -18.48 9.39
N GLU A 10 -18.63 -19.03 10.61
CA GLU A 10 -18.91 -20.45 10.82
C GLU A 10 -20.34 -20.86 10.42
N ASN A 11 -21.23 -19.89 10.18
CA ASN A 11 -22.62 -20.09 9.78
C ASN A 11 -22.86 -19.79 8.29
N ASP A 12 -21.78 -19.69 7.49
CA ASP A 12 -21.81 -19.30 6.08
C ASP A 12 -22.45 -17.92 5.83
N ILE A 13 -22.45 -17.03 6.83
CA ILE A 13 -22.91 -15.65 6.67
C ILE A 13 -21.82 -14.86 5.93
N GLU A 14 -22.20 -14.26 4.80
CA GLU A 14 -21.30 -13.46 3.97
C GLU A 14 -21.13 -12.03 4.50
N PHE A 15 -19.88 -11.60 4.61
CA PHE A 15 -19.48 -10.25 4.95
C PHE A 15 -18.58 -9.68 3.87
N ASN A 16 -18.88 -8.47 3.41
CA ASN A 16 -18.16 -7.83 2.33
C ASN A 16 -17.67 -6.45 2.72
N PHE A 17 -16.49 -6.11 2.23
CA PHE A 17 -15.90 -4.78 2.39
C PHE A 17 -15.32 -4.28 1.09
N SER A 18 -15.48 -2.98 0.84
CA SER A 18 -14.81 -2.25 -0.23
C SER A 18 -14.44 -0.85 0.23
N GLY A 19 -13.26 -0.39 -0.16
CA GLY A 19 -12.72 0.89 0.28
C GLY A 19 -11.66 1.46 -0.65
N LYS A 20 -11.50 2.79 -0.63
CA LYS A 20 -10.51 3.47 -1.49
C LYS A 20 -9.16 3.53 -0.81
N VAL A 21 -8.11 3.24 -1.56
CA VAL A 21 -6.71 3.35 -1.13
C VAL A 21 -6.04 4.47 -1.92
N GLU A 22 -5.69 5.52 -1.19
CA GLU A 22 -4.95 6.67 -1.72
C GLU A 22 -3.45 6.58 -1.42
N ASN A 23 -2.71 7.38 -2.18
CA ASN A 23 -1.27 7.55 -2.13
C ASN A 23 -0.46 6.31 -2.53
N PHE A 24 0.70 6.55 -3.17
CA PHE A 24 1.67 5.53 -3.59
C PHE A 24 1.01 4.30 -4.24
N THR A 25 0.51 4.47 -5.48
CA THR A 25 -0.22 3.46 -6.26
C THR A 25 0.63 2.23 -6.62
N LEU A 26 0.94 1.40 -5.63
CA LEU A 26 1.47 0.05 -5.80
C LEU A 26 0.34 -0.94 -5.50
N SER A 27 0.07 -1.86 -6.42
CA SER A 27 -0.97 -2.90 -6.24
C SER A 27 -0.83 -3.60 -4.88
N THR A 28 0.39 -3.92 -4.45
CA THR A 28 0.67 -4.51 -3.12
C THR A 28 0.14 -3.70 -1.93
N ARG A 29 0.02 -2.37 -2.03
CA ARG A 29 -0.55 -1.54 -0.95
C ARG A 29 -2.04 -1.79 -0.78
N ALA A 30 -2.78 -1.90 -1.90
CA ALA A 30 -4.20 -2.20 -1.88
C ALA A 30 -4.46 -3.58 -1.27
N GLU A 31 -3.64 -4.56 -1.64
CA GLU A 31 -3.69 -5.93 -1.09
C GLU A 31 -3.42 -5.95 0.42
N LEU A 32 -2.39 -5.23 0.87
CA LEU A 32 -2.10 -5.11 2.31
C LEU A 32 -3.23 -4.37 3.05
N MET A 33 -3.90 -3.40 2.44
CA MET A 33 -5.04 -2.72 3.04
C MET A 33 -6.27 -3.63 3.16
N ALA A 34 -6.51 -4.49 2.15
CA ALA A 34 -7.56 -5.51 2.22
C ALA A 34 -7.30 -6.47 3.39
N ILE A 35 -6.06 -6.94 3.55
CA ILE A 35 -5.66 -7.78 4.69
C ILE A 35 -5.84 -7.04 6.02
N LEU A 36 -5.38 -5.79 6.13
CA LEU A 36 -5.49 -5.00 7.35
C LEU A 36 -6.95 -4.81 7.80
N THR A 37 -7.82 -4.44 6.86
CA THR A 37 -9.24 -4.23 7.16
C THR A 37 -9.95 -5.54 7.51
N ALA A 38 -9.60 -6.66 6.88
CA ALA A 38 -10.11 -7.98 7.24
C ALA A 38 -9.66 -8.40 8.65
N VAL A 39 -8.38 -8.20 8.99
CA VAL A 39 -7.84 -8.43 10.34
C VAL A 39 -8.55 -7.56 11.36
N TYR A 40 -8.75 -6.28 11.07
CA TYR A 40 -9.45 -5.36 11.95
C TYR A 40 -10.91 -5.76 12.21
N ALA A 41 -11.62 -6.22 11.17
CA ALA A 41 -13.01 -6.66 11.26
C ALA A 41 -13.18 -8.03 11.96
N THR A 42 -12.10 -8.77 12.18
CA THR A 42 -12.17 -10.10 12.79
C THR A 42 -12.36 -10.01 14.31
N PRO A 43 -13.26 -10.80 14.91
CA PRO A 43 -13.42 -10.84 16.36
C PRO A 43 -12.16 -11.35 17.09
N LYS A 44 -11.98 -10.91 18.33
CA LYS A 44 -10.84 -11.34 19.16
C LYS A 44 -10.86 -12.86 19.40
N ARG A 45 -9.67 -13.45 19.51
CA ARG A 45 -9.43 -14.89 19.79
C ARG A 45 -9.94 -15.83 18.69
N SER A 46 -10.16 -15.31 17.48
CA SER A 46 -10.62 -16.10 16.33
C SER A 46 -9.46 -16.58 15.45
N ARG A 47 -9.78 -17.57 14.60
CA ARG A 47 -8.87 -18.03 13.54
C ARG A 47 -9.25 -17.38 12.21
N LEU A 48 -8.33 -16.63 11.62
CA LEU A 48 -8.54 -15.97 10.33
C LEU A 48 -7.69 -16.66 9.26
N CYS A 49 -8.33 -17.19 8.21
CA CYS A 49 -7.64 -17.76 7.05
C CYS A 49 -7.92 -16.91 5.82
N ILE A 50 -6.94 -16.13 5.38
CA ILE A 50 -7.07 -15.25 4.21
C ILE A 50 -6.51 -15.96 2.99
N PHE A 51 -7.30 -15.98 1.93
CA PHE A 51 -6.91 -16.44 0.60
C PHE A 51 -6.68 -15.20 -0.27
N THR A 52 -5.48 -15.04 -0.81
CA THR A 52 -5.12 -13.89 -1.66
C THR A 52 -4.25 -14.36 -2.81
N ASP A 53 -4.37 -13.70 -3.95
CA ASP A 53 -3.50 -13.91 -5.10
C ASP A 53 -2.23 -13.02 -5.04
N SER A 54 -2.07 -12.20 -4.01
CA SER A 54 -0.91 -11.33 -3.86
C SER A 54 0.23 -12.02 -3.09
N GLN A 55 1.13 -12.68 -3.82
CA GLN A 55 2.34 -13.25 -3.20
C GLN A 55 3.20 -12.15 -2.56
N ALA A 56 3.24 -10.96 -3.18
CA ALA A 56 3.97 -9.82 -2.64
C ALA A 56 3.45 -9.37 -1.26
N ALA A 57 2.14 -9.43 -1.01
CA ALA A 57 1.56 -9.11 0.28
C ALA A 57 1.88 -10.19 1.33
N ILE A 58 1.77 -11.47 0.95
CA ILE A 58 2.15 -12.61 1.81
C ILE A 58 3.63 -12.50 2.22
N ASP A 59 4.51 -12.30 1.25
CA ASP A 59 5.95 -12.19 1.49
C ASP A 59 6.27 -10.96 2.34
N ALA A 60 5.56 -9.84 2.16
CA ALA A 60 5.78 -8.64 2.95
C ALA A 60 5.51 -8.89 4.45
N ILE A 61 4.41 -9.58 4.77
CA ILE A 61 4.05 -9.94 6.15
C ILE A 61 5.02 -10.99 6.70
N ALA A 62 5.33 -12.04 5.93
CA ALA A 62 6.27 -13.08 6.34
C ALA A 62 7.68 -12.52 6.62
N ASN A 63 8.17 -11.61 5.77
CA ASN A 63 9.47 -10.98 5.94
C ASN A 63 9.52 -10.07 7.18
N ALA A 64 8.43 -9.38 7.49
CA ALA A 64 8.34 -8.55 8.69
C ALA A 64 8.37 -9.39 9.98
N ALA A 65 7.67 -10.52 9.98
CA ALA A 65 7.68 -11.48 11.09
C ALA A 65 9.08 -12.11 11.28
N ALA A 66 9.74 -12.50 10.18
CA ALA A 66 11.07 -13.11 10.23
C ALA A 66 12.18 -12.12 10.65
N ASN A 67 12.06 -10.83 10.28
CA ASN A 67 13.07 -9.81 10.55
C ASN A 67 12.48 -8.47 11.06
N PRO A 68 11.89 -8.43 12.27
CA PRO A 68 11.17 -7.25 12.77
C PRO A 68 12.06 -5.99 12.81
N ARG A 69 13.33 -6.17 13.17
CA ARG A 69 14.33 -5.09 13.28
C ARG A 69 14.76 -4.50 11.94
N LYS A 70 14.58 -5.20 10.81
CA LYS A 70 15.00 -4.71 9.47
C LYS A 70 13.81 -4.30 8.60
N ALA A 71 12.60 -4.71 8.95
CA ALA A 71 11.38 -4.41 8.21
C ALA A 71 11.21 -2.90 7.97
N HIS A 72 11.31 -2.07 9.02
CA HIS A 72 11.14 -0.62 8.93
C HIS A 72 12.14 0.10 8.00
N ARG A 73 13.30 -0.51 7.70
CA ARG A 73 14.34 0.12 6.84
C ARG A 73 14.26 -0.31 5.39
N LYS A 74 13.70 -1.49 5.11
CA LYS A 74 13.84 -2.15 3.81
C LYS A 74 12.49 -2.43 3.14
N LEU A 75 11.43 -2.58 3.90
CA LEU A 75 10.13 -2.96 3.39
C LEU A 75 9.36 -1.72 2.93
N LYS A 76 8.75 -1.80 1.75
CA LYS A 76 7.72 -0.84 1.33
C LYS A 76 6.43 -1.14 2.09
N ASN A 77 5.63 -0.13 2.39
CA ASN A 77 4.38 -0.26 3.16
C ASN A 77 4.56 -0.93 4.55
N TRP A 78 5.72 -0.70 5.18
CA TRP A 78 6.06 -1.36 6.44
C TRP A 78 5.13 -0.98 7.60
N THR A 79 4.55 0.22 7.56
CA THR A 79 3.59 0.73 8.53
C THR A 79 2.30 -0.11 8.53
N ILE A 80 1.76 -0.42 7.34
CA ILE A 80 0.57 -1.27 7.18
C ILE A 80 0.87 -2.68 7.68
N VAL A 81 2.03 -3.24 7.33
CA VAL A 81 2.42 -4.58 7.80
C VAL A 81 2.55 -4.61 9.32
N LYS A 82 3.12 -3.56 9.93
CA LYS A 82 3.18 -3.44 11.39
C LYS A 82 1.80 -3.32 12.02
N ALA A 83 0.89 -2.57 11.40
CA ALA A 83 -0.50 -2.49 11.86
C ALA A 83 -1.17 -3.87 11.85
N ILE A 84 -1.00 -4.65 10.78
CA ILE A 84 -1.53 -6.02 10.67
C ILE A 84 -1.00 -6.89 11.82
N GLU A 85 0.33 -6.90 12.02
CA GLU A 85 0.96 -7.69 13.09
C GLU A 85 0.46 -7.28 14.48
N GLU A 86 0.43 -5.98 14.77
CA GLU A 86 0.03 -5.46 16.08
C GLU A 86 -1.44 -5.74 16.39
N ILE A 87 -2.34 -5.46 15.44
CA ILE A 87 -3.78 -5.70 15.62
C ILE A 87 -4.04 -7.20 15.78
N ALA A 88 -3.43 -8.05 14.96
CA ALA A 88 -3.58 -9.50 15.08
C ALA A 88 -3.11 -10.01 16.46
N ASN A 89 -2.01 -9.46 16.99
CA ASN A 89 -1.51 -9.81 18.31
C ASN A 89 -2.44 -9.31 19.44
N VAL A 90 -2.88 -8.05 19.39
CA VAL A 90 -3.79 -7.45 20.38
C VAL A 90 -5.14 -8.17 20.41
N GLN A 91 -5.62 -8.59 19.25
CA GLN A 91 -6.85 -9.39 19.13
C GLN A 91 -6.63 -10.88 19.45
N ASN A 92 -5.39 -11.34 19.65
CA ASN A 92 -5.03 -12.75 19.84
C ASN A 92 -5.54 -13.66 18.69
N LEU A 93 -5.36 -13.23 17.45
CA LEU A 93 -5.79 -13.98 16.27
C LEU A 93 -4.81 -15.08 15.88
N THR A 94 -5.34 -16.19 15.41
CA THR A 94 -4.55 -17.16 14.63
C THR A 94 -4.68 -16.81 13.14
N LEU A 95 -3.77 -15.97 12.64
CA LEU A 95 -3.74 -15.54 11.23
C LEU A 95 -3.01 -16.56 10.35
N ARG A 96 -3.66 -17.02 9.27
CA ARG A 96 -3.06 -17.83 8.20
C ARG A 96 -3.31 -17.18 6.85
N LEU A 97 -2.25 -17.02 6.06
CA LEU A 97 -2.32 -16.51 4.69
C LEU A 97 -2.06 -17.66 3.71
N LYS A 98 -2.91 -17.80 2.69
CA LYS A 98 -2.78 -18.81 1.64
C LYS A 98 -2.80 -18.15 0.28
N LYS A 99 -1.82 -18.50 -0.56
CA LYS A 99 -1.77 -18.06 -1.95
C LYS A 99 -2.82 -18.82 -2.77
N VAL A 100 -3.63 -18.10 -3.52
CA VAL A 100 -4.49 -18.65 -4.58
C VAL A 100 -4.02 -18.20 -5.96
N LYS A 101 -4.43 -18.91 -7.02
CA LYS A 101 -4.09 -18.51 -8.39
C LYS A 101 -5.00 -17.36 -8.83
N ALA A 102 -4.39 -16.27 -9.30
CA ALA A 102 -5.12 -15.17 -9.92
C ALA A 102 -5.91 -15.68 -11.14
N HIS A 103 -7.11 -15.15 -11.35
CA HIS A 103 -7.94 -15.38 -12.55
C HIS A 103 -8.15 -16.87 -12.90
N SER A 104 -8.38 -17.70 -11.87
CA SER A 104 -8.53 -19.16 -12.03
C SER A 104 -9.98 -19.65 -11.85
N GLY A 105 -10.98 -18.75 -11.88
CA GLY A 105 -12.38 -19.12 -11.66
C GLY A 105 -12.75 -19.30 -10.19
N VAL A 106 -11.89 -18.88 -9.25
CA VAL A 106 -12.17 -18.97 -7.81
C VAL A 106 -13.17 -17.87 -7.45
N ILE A 107 -14.44 -18.26 -7.31
CA ILE A 107 -15.60 -17.38 -7.09
C ILE A 107 -15.30 -16.29 -6.06
N HIS A 108 -14.83 -16.65 -4.87
CA HIS A 108 -14.58 -15.68 -3.80
C HIS A 108 -13.41 -14.72 -4.10
N ASN A 109 -12.39 -15.17 -4.83
CA ASN A 109 -11.31 -14.28 -5.26
C ASN A 109 -11.82 -13.27 -6.29
N GLU A 110 -12.65 -13.71 -7.25
CA GLU A 110 -13.26 -12.83 -8.24
C GLU A 110 -14.23 -11.83 -7.60
N THR A 111 -14.98 -12.25 -6.57
CA THR A 111 -15.79 -11.35 -5.74
C THR A 111 -14.93 -10.30 -5.05
N ALA A 112 -13.80 -10.69 -4.44
CA ALA A 112 -12.86 -9.75 -3.83
C ALA A 112 -12.27 -8.75 -4.86
N ASP A 113 -11.91 -9.23 -6.06
CA ASP A 113 -11.43 -8.36 -7.16
C ASP A 113 -12.49 -7.35 -7.61
N LYS A 114 -13.76 -7.79 -7.68
CA LYS A 114 -14.90 -6.92 -7.97
C LYS A 114 -15.08 -5.86 -6.88
N LEU A 115 -15.04 -6.26 -5.60
CA LEU A 115 -15.14 -5.35 -4.46
C LEU A 115 -13.99 -4.35 -4.43
N ALA A 116 -12.77 -4.76 -4.77
CA ALA A 116 -11.62 -3.87 -4.88
C ALA A 116 -11.81 -2.84 -6.03
N ARG A 117 -12.42 -3.24 -7.15
CA ARG A 117 -12.76 -2.31 -8.23
C ARG A 117 -13.80 -1.29 -7.78
N GLU A 118 -14.87 -1.73 -7.12
CA GLU A 118 -15.91 -0.86 -6.54
C GLU A 118 -15.34 0.08 -5.46
N GLY A 119 -14.38 -0.42 -4.68
CA GLY A 119 -13.66 0.33 -3.66
C GLY A 119 -12.98 1.59 -4.18
N CYS A 120 -12.65 1.67 -5.48
CA CYS A 120 -12.09 2.89 -6.08
C CYS A 120 -12.98 4.12 -5.92
N PHE A 121 -14.30 3.92 -5.82
CA PHE A 121 -15.31 4.97 -5.74
C PHE A 121 -15.85 5.19 -4.32
N LYS A 122 -15.33 4.45 -3.33
CA LYS A 122 -15.72 4.55 -1.92
C LYS A 122 -14.92 5.65 -1.19
N PRO A 123 -15.30 6.00 0.05
CA PRO A 123 -14.46 6.81 0.92
C PRO A 123 -13.08 6.18 1.15
N VAL A 124 -12.09 7.03 1.41
CA VAL A 124 -10.70 6.61 1.62
C VAL A 124 -10.56 5.88 2.95
N CYS A 125 -9.92 4.73 2.93
CA CYS A 125 -9.54 4.00 4.12
C CYS A 125 -8.23 4.58 4.68
N PHE A 126 -8.34 5.25 5.82
CA PHE A 126 -7.18 5.73 6.57
C PHE A 126 -6.94 4.80 7.77
N PRO A 127 -5.88 3.96 7.74
CA PRO A 127 -5.46 3.29 8.95
C PRO A 127 -4.92 4.34 9.93
N ASP A 128 -5.40 4.33 11.17
CA ASP A 128 -4.82 5.14 12.22
C ASP A 128 -3.47 4.54 12.63
N LEU A 129 -2.41 4.92 11.90
CA LEU A 129 -1.06 4.44 12.13
C LEU A 129 -0.41 5.10 13.36
N GLN A 130 -0.99 6.18 13.90
CA GLN A 130 -0.41 6.92 15.02
C GLN A 130 -0.71 6.27 16.36
N SER A 131 -1.78 5.46 16.44
CA SER A 131 -2.12 4.69 17.64
C SER A 131 -1.34 3.38 17.80
N LEU A 132 -0.47 3.03 16.83
CA LEU A 132 0.35 1.81 16.90
C LEU A 132 1.46 1.96 17.95
N THR A 133 1.39 1.15 19.00
CA THR A 133 2.37 1.12 20.10
C THR A 133 3.72 0.54 19.66
N SER A 134 3.73 -0.29 18.63
CA SER A 134 4.97 -0.87 18.10
C SER A 134 5.75 0.08 17.17
N VAL A 135 5.19 1.25 16.87
CA VAL A 135 5.74 2.22 15.93
C VAL A 135 6.17 3.50 16.64
N ASN A 136 7.45 3.62 16.96
CA ASN A 136 7.98 4.79 17.68
C ASN A 136 8.00 6.07 16.84
N ALA A 137 8.07 5.95 15.51
CA ALA A 137 8.10 7.10 14.61
C ALA A 137 7.64 6.70 13.20
N VAL A 138 6.79 7.53 12.61
CA VAL A 138 6.38 7.44 11.21
C VAL A 138 7.02 8.60 10.45
N SER A 139 7.70 8.30 9.36
CA SER A 139 8.30 9.34 8.52
C SER A 139 7.28 9.91 7.55
N CYS A 140 7.24 11.23 7.43
CA CYS A 140 6.33 11.96 6.55
C CYS A 140 7.06 13.01 5.70
N TRP A 141 6.46 13.36 4.57
CA TRP A 141 6.89 14.44 3.68
C TRP A 141 5.66 15.25 3.25
N ASN A 142 5.62 16.56 3.55
CA ASN A 142 4.46 17.41 3.29
C ASN A 142 3.15 16.75 3.75
N THR A 143 3.09 16.34 5.03
CA THR A 143 1.97 15.62 5.66
C THR A 143 1.65 14.21 5.13
N GLU A 144 2.30 13.77 4.05
CA GLU A 144 2.12 12.42 3.49
C GLU A 144 3.09 11.41 4.09
N THR A 145 2.59 10.25 4.51
CA THR A 145 3.44 9.17 5.04
C THR A 145 4.37 8.62 3.95
N ILE A 146 5.64 8.46 4.28
CA ILE A 146 6.64 7.87 3.37
C ILE A 146 6.56 6.34 3.47
N GLU A 147 5.98 5.73 2.44
CA GLU A 147 5.72 4.29 2.38
C GLU A 147 6.81 3.48 1.64
N GLU A 148 7.95 4.11 1.39
CA GLU A 148 9.14 3.51 0.79
C GLU A 148 10.34 3.59 1.75
N PRO A 149 11.38 2.75 1.58
CA PRO A 149 12.59 2.84 2.37
C PRO A 149 13.18 4.26 2.39
N LEU A 150 13.41 4.82 3.58
CA LEU A 150 13.87 6.21 3.74
C LEU A 150 15.14 6.51 2.94
N ARG A 151 16.10 5.59 2.92
CA ARG A 151 17.33 5.74 2.12
C ARG A 151 17.01 5.91 0.63
N HIS A 152 16.04 5.16 0.11
CA HIS A 152 15.60 5.25 -1.28
C HIS A 152 14.92 6.60 -1.54
N PHE A 153 14.01 7.00 -0.65
CA PHE A 153 13.33 8.29 -0.69
C PHE A 153 14.33 9.46 -0.71
N THR A 154 15.27 9.51 0.25
CA THR A 154 16.31 10.54 0.34
C THR A 154 17.17 10.57 -0.92
N LYS A 155 17.53 9.41 -1.48
CA LYS A 155 18.31 9.33 -2.73
C LYS A 155 17.52 9.90 -3.91
N LYS A 156 16.22 9.62 -4.01
CA LYS A 156 15.33 10.17 -5.05
C LYS A 156 15.23 11.69 -4.93
N LEU A 157 15.05 12.20 -3.71
CA LEU A 157 15.03 13.64 -3.42
C LEU A 157 16.36 14.31 -3.81
N GLY A 158 17.49 13.69 -3.46
CA GLY A 158 18.82 14.19 -3.82
C GLY A 158 19.04 14.26 -5.33
N LYS A 159 18.63 13.23 -6.07
CA LYS A 159 18.67 13.23 -7.54
C LYS A 159 17.79 14.33 -8.14
N ALA A 160 16.59 14.52 -7.62
CA ALA A 160 15.68 15.57 -8.09
C ALA A 160 16.28 16.97 -7.83
N LYS A 161 16.79 17.22 -6.63
CA LYS A 161 17.48 18.47 -6.29
C LYS A 161 18.68 18.74 -7.19
N HIS A 162 19.52 17.73 -7.42
CA HIS A 162 20.66 17.86 -8.32
C HIS A 162 20.24 18.17 -9.76
N SER A 163 19.22 17.47 -10.27
CA SER A 163 18.68 17.69 -11.61
C SER A 163 18.12 19.11 -11.77
N ILE A 164 17.37 19.61 -10.77
CA ILE A 164 16.87 20.99 -10.76
C ILE A 164 18.03 21.98 -10.74
N LYS A 165 19.02 21.80 -9.85
CA LYS A 165 20.19 22.68 -9.77
C LYS A 165 20.96 22.73 -11.09
N TRP A 166 21.19 21.57 -11.71
CA TRP A 166 21.85 21.49 -13.02
C TRP A 166 21.03 22.20 -14.10
N ARG A 167 19.71 22.04 -14.10
CA ARG A 167 18.79 22.69 -15.06
C ARG A 167 18.81 24.22 -14.94
N LEU A 168 18.96 24.74 -13.72
CA LEU A 168 18.95 26.17 -13.42
C LEU A 168 20.31 26.85 -13.57
N LEU A 169 21.36 26.14 -13.99
CA LEU A 169 22.65 26.77 -14.29
C LEU A 169 22.49 27.71 -15.50
N ASN A 170 22.98 28.95 -15.40
CA ASN A 170 22.85 29.99 -16.46
C ASN A 170 23.25 29.49 -17.85
N ARG A 171 24.30 28.67 -17.95
CA ARG A 171 24.77 28.07 -19.21
C ARG A 171 23.76 27.14 -19.90
N ASN A 172 22.82 26.58 -19.16
CA ASN A 172 21.84 25.62 -19.66
C ASN A 172 20.49 26.29 -19.98
N ILE A 173 20.23 27.49 -19.43
CA ILE A 173 18.93 28.18 -19.55
C ILE A 173 18.60 28.49 -21.01
N SER A 174 19.55 29.00 -21.79
CA SER A 174 19.35 29.34 -23.20
C SER A 174 19.04 28.12 -24.08
N THR A 175 19.69 26.98 -23.83
CA THR A 175 19.43 25.74 -24.57
C THR A 175 18.06 25.16 -24.23
N ILE A 176 17.67 25.21 -22.95
CA ILE A 176 16.37 24.69 -22.49
C ILE A 176 15.22 25.59 -22.97
N SER A 177 15.39 26.91 -22.96
CA SER A 177 14.37 27.84 -23.48
C SER A 177 14.16 27.63 -24.98
N ALA A 178 15.23 27.53 -25.77
CA ALA A 178 15.15 27.25 -27.20
C ALA A 178 14.46 25.91 -27.50
N PHE A 179 14.73 24.86 -26.71
CA PHE A 179 14.05 23.57 -26.84
C PHE A 179 12.55 23.67 -26.54
N LYS A 180 12.16 24.35 -25.46
CA LYS A 180 10.74 24.56 -25.12
C LYS A 180 10.01 25.36 -26.18
N SER A 181 10.61 26.43 -26.72
CA SER A 181 10.02 27.23 -27.80
C SER A 181 9.74 26.40 -29.06
N LYS A 182 10.56 25.40 -29.38
CA LYS A 182 10.32 24.47 -30.50
C LYS A 182 9.21 23.46 -30.24
N GLN A 183 8.95 23.08 -28.98
CA GLN A 183 7.85 22.18 -28.62
C GLN A 183 6.49 22.89 -28.48
N ILE A 184 6.46 24.22 -28.38
CA ILE A 184 5.25 25.03 -28.24
C ILE A 184 4.88 25.70 -29.59
N GLN A 185 5.24 25.09 -30.73
CA GLN A 185 4.63 25.48 -32.00
C GLN A 185 3.17 24.99 -31.99
N TRP A 186 2.27 25.84 -31.52
CA TRP A 186 0.86 25.72 -31.85
C TRP A 186 0.73 26.01 -33.34
N GLU A 187 0.30 25.03 -34.13
CA GLU A 187 -0.21 25.31 -35.48
C GLU A 187 -1.46 26.18 -35.31
N SER A 188 -1.36 27.44 -35.69
CA SER A 188 -2.51 28.32 -35.84
C SER A 188 -3.35 27.80 -37.01
N SER A 189 -4.52 27.25 -36.69
CA SER A 189 -5.59 26.91 -37.65
C SER A 189 -6.03 28.11 -38.46
#